data_AF-A0A661JDQ5-F1
#
_entry.id   AF-A0A661JDQ5-F1
#
_cell.length_a   1.000
_cell.length_b   1.000
_cell.length_c   1.000
_cell.angle_alpha   90.00
_cell.angle_beta   90.00
_cell.angle_gamma   90.00
#
_symmetry.space_group_name_H-M   'P 1'
#
loop_
_entity.id
_entity.type
_entity.pdbx_description
1 polymer ?
#
loop_
_entity_poly.entity_id
_entity_poly.type
_entity_poly.pdbx_seq_one_letter_code
_entity_poly.pdbx_strand_id
1 'polypeptide(L)'
;MNLDLTTYFEFVNIYKSLNYSPDTKEPFESDFLKVKMRISRLALVFISITLLFSPILAWSEDNHGFTQKDRELLVALKVRMEEMDKRFEQRFQEIDKRFEQMDRRFEQVDRRFEFIQNLLIAMLGVFGGLCGVFVGLLLWDRKTFKDKAKEEAIREIEEKSRVMKALKKYSEVEPKMADVLRSLGLL
;
A
#
# COMPACT_ATOMS: atom_id res chain seq x y z
N MET A 1 -18.30 -0.32 45.25
CA MET A 1 -18.92 -1.62 44.93
C MET A 1 -20.01 -1.85 45.96
N ASN A 2 -21.26 -1.50 45.60
CA ASN A 2 -22.42 -1.60 46.48
C ASN A 2 -22.78 -3.07 46.67
N LEU A 3 -22.43 -3.66 47.83
CA LEU A 3 -23.11 -4.88 48.27
C LEU A 3 -24.44 -4.44 48.89
N ASP A 4 -25.48 -4.61 48.07
CA ASP A 4 -26.86 -4.20 48.27
C ASP A 4 -27.41 -4.55 49.67
N LEU A 5 -28.15 -3.61 50.27
CA LEU A 5 -28.93 -3.81 51.52
C LEU A 5 -29.88 -5.03 51.42
N THR A 6 -30.18 -5.47 50.20
CA THR A 6 -30.96 -6.64 49.84
C THR A 6 -30.34 -7.95 50.35
N THR A 7 -29.01 -8.14 50.31
CA THR A 7 -28.37 -9.38 50.82
C THR A 7 -28.34 -9.43 52.33
N TYR A 8 -28.21 -8.28 53.01
CA TYR A 8 -28.31 -8.24 54.47
C TYR A 8 -29.75 -8.54 54.94
N PHE A 9 -30.75 -8.00 54.24
CA PHE A 9 -32.15 -8.29 54.54
C PHE A 9 -32.54 -9.74 54.26
N GLU A 10 -32.01 -10.37 53.21
CA GLU A 10 -32.19 -11.81 52.99
C GLU A 10 -31.56 -12.65 54.12
N PHE A 11 -30.37 -12.29 54.58
CA PHE A 11 -29.69 -13.03 55.64
C PHE A 11 -30.43 -12.92 56.98
N VAL A 12 -30.94 -11.73 57.31
CA VAL A 12 -31.75 -11.51 58.52
C VAL A 12 -33.11 -12.22 58.42
N ASN A 13 -33.75 -12.24 57.23
CA ASN A 13 -35.00 -12.96 57.03
C ASN A 13 -34.81 -14.49 57.10
N ILE A 14 -33.71 -15.03 56.57
CA ILE A 14 -33.36 -16.45 56.68
C ILE A 14 -33.08 -16.83 58.13
N TYR A 15 -32.37 -15.97 58.87
CA TYR A 15 -32.12 -16.20 60.30
C TYR A 15 -33.41 -16.14 61.12
N LYS A 16 -34.34 -15.27 60.76
CA LYS A 16 -35.64 -15.12 61.44
C LYS A 16 -36.61 -16.26 61.08
N SER A 17 -36.55 -16.81 59.86
CA SER A 17 -37.37 -17.96 59.44
C SER A 17 -36.88 -19.29 60.02
N LEU A 18 -35.57 -19.45 60.22
CA LEU A 18 -34.99 -20.59 60.96
C LEU A 18 -35.36 -20.60 62.44
N ASN A 19 -35.84 -19.46 62.98
CA ASN A 19 -36.12 -19.29 64.39
C ASN A 19 -37.63 -19.17 64.70
N TYR A 20 -38.52 -19.59 63.79
CA TYR A 20 -39.97 -19.55 64.03
C TYR A 20 -40.67 -20.90 63.86
N SER A 21 -41.36 -21.28 64.94
CA SER A 21 -42.45 -22.27 65.06
C SER A 21 -42.09 -23.66 65.62
N PRO A 22 -42.97 -24.25 66.44
CA PRO A 22 -43.55 -23.67 67.65
C PRO A 22 -43.39 -24.64 68.84
N ASP A 23 -43.39 -24.07 70.04
CA ASP A 23 -43.92 -24.68 71.27
C ASP A 23 -43.77 -26.22 71.43
N THR A 24 -42.77 -26.65 72.20
CA THR A 24 -42.92 -27.76 73.17
C THR A 24 -41.70 -27.89 74.07
N LYS A 25 -41.82 -27.27 75.25
CA LYS A 25 -41.40 -27.73 76.59
C LYS A 25 -40.11 -28.57 76.70
N GLU A 26 -39.05 -27.90 77.17
CA GLU A 26 -37.88 -28.31 78.01
C GLU A 26 -37.33 -29.75 77.89
N PRO A 27 -36.00 -30.00 77.77
CA PRO A 27 -34.91 -29.42 78.60
C PRO A 27 -33.58 -29.26 77.82
N PHE A 28 -33.26 -28.06 77.30
CA PHE A 28 -32.11 -27.88 76.40
C PHE A 28 -31.17 -26.72 76.79
N GLU A 29 -31.10 -26.36 78.07
CA GLU A 29 -30.25 -25.24 78.53
C GLU A 29 -28.75 -25.56 78.47
N SER A 30 -28.35 -26.82 78.75
CA SER A 30 -26.95 -27.22 78.84
C SER A 30 -26.26 -27.38 77.48
N ASP A 31 -27.00 -27.78 76.45
CA ASP A 31 -26.49 -27.92 75.08
C ASP A 31 -26.46 -26.59 74.33
N PHE A 32 -27.41 -25.69 74.59
CA PHE A 32 -27.40 -24.34 74.01
C PHE A 32 -26.21 -23.52 74.53
N LEU A 33 -25.85 -23.65 75.82
CA LEU A 33 -24.68 -23.00 76.41
C LEU A 33 -23.36 -23.51 75.81
N LYS A 34 -23.24 -24.82 75.56
CA LYS A 34 -22.06 -25.42 74.89
C LYS A 34 -21.93 -24.95 73.44
N VAL A 35 -23.04 -24.90 72.70
CA VAL A 35 -23.08 -24.42 71.31
C VAL A 35 -22.78 -22.92 71.26
N LYS A 36 -23.37 -22.10 72.14
CA LYS A 36 -23.12 -20.66 72.23
C LYS A 36 -21.66 -20.34 72.58
N MET A 37 -21.03 -21.11 73.47
CA MET A 37 -19.59 -20.99 73.78
C MET A 37 -18.69 -21.43 72.61
N ARG A 38 -19.06 -22.48 71.87
CA ARG A 38 -18.32 -22.92 70.68
C ARG A 38 -18.42 -21.90 69.53
N ILE A 39 -19.61 -21.35 69.29
CA ILE A 39 -19.84 -20.31 68.29
C ILE A 39 -19.10 -19.02 68.66
N SER A 40 -19.09 -18.61 69.93
CA SER A 40 -18.33 -17.45 70.39
C SER A 40 -16.82 -17.63 70.22
N ARG A 41 -16.28 -18.82 70.54
CA ARG A 41 -14.86 -19.13 70.30
C ARG A 41 -14.53 -19.17 68.82
N LEU A 42 -15.39 -19.74 67.97
CA LEU A 42 -15.20 -19.74 66.52
C LEU A 42 -15.30 -18.33 65.91
N ALA A 43 -16.23 -17.50 66.40
CA ALA A 43 -16.34 -16.10 65.99
C ALA A 43 -15.10 -15.29 66.38
N LEU A 44 -14.56 -15.51 67.60
CA LEU A 44 -13.32 -14.87 68.04
C LEU A 44 -12.10 -15.33 67.23
N VAL A 45 -12.03 -16.61 66.86
CA VAL A 45 -10.97 -17.14 65.99
C VAL A 45 -11.12 -16.61 64.56
N PHE A 46 -12.34 -16.47 64.06
CA PHE A 46 -12.58 -15.88 62.75
C PHE A 46 -12.20 -14.39 62.74
N ILE A 47 -12.57 -13.63 63.78
CA ILE A 47 -12.18 -12.24 63.97
C ILE A 47 -10.66 -12.11 64.12
N SER A 48 -10.00 -12.99 64.88
CA SER A 48 -8.55 -12.96 65.04
C SER A 48 -7.82 -13.34 63.76
N ILE A 49 -8.33 -14.30 62.99
CA ILE A 49 -7.81 -14.65 61.66
C ILE A 49 -8.00 -13.49 60.69
N THR A 50 -9.15 -12.80 60.72
CA THR A 50 -9.40 -11.62 59.88
C THR A 50 -8.48 -10.46 60.26
N LEU A 51 -8.22 -10.25 61.56
CA LEU A 51 -7.25 -9.27 62.08
C LEU A 51 -5.81 -9.62 61.72
N LEU A 52 -5.45 -10.91 61.75
CA LEU A 52 -4.11 -11.40 61.39
C LEU A 52 -3.88 -11.46 59.87
N PHE A 53 -4.95 -11.60 59.06
CA PHE A 53 -4.89 -11.52 57.59
C PHE A 53 -4.97 -10.08 57.06
N SER A 54 -5.44 -9.14 57.88
CA SER A 54 -5.53 -7.72 57.52
C SER A 54 -4.22 -7.09 57.01
N PRO A 55 -3.00 -7.49 57.45
CA PRO A 55 -1.75 -6.94 56.91
C PRO A 55 -1.31 -7.59 55.59
N ILE A 56 -1.90 -8.72 55.15
CA ILE A 56 -1.44 -9.46 53.96
C ILE A 56 -2.23 -9.05 52.69
N LEU A 57 -3.45 -8.52 52.85
CA LEU A 57 -4.21 -7.89 51.75
C LEU A 57 -4.16 -6.35 51.77
N ALA A 58 -3.44 -5.75 52.73
CA ALA A 58 -2.85 -4.45 52.53
C ALA A 58 -1.71 -4.61 51.52
N TRP A 59 -2.08 -4.80 50.25
CA TRP A 59 -1.22 -4.40 49.15
C TRP A 59 -0.77 -2.99 49.50
N SER A 60 0.54 -2.88 49.68
CA SER A 60 1.27 -1.63 49.78
C SER A 60 0.50 -0.52 49.06
N GLU A 61 -0.22 0.29 49.82
CA GLU A 61 -0.65 1.58 49.33
C GLU A 61 0.63 2.41 49.35
N ASP A 62 1.53 2.14 48.39
CA ASP A 62 2.64 3.01 48.04
C ASP A 62 2.02 4.29 47.46
N ASN A 63 1.38 5.06 48.33
CA ASN A 63 1.24 6.49 48.21
C ASN A 63 2.65 7.06 48.37
N HIS A 64 3.52 6.80 47.39
CA HIS A 64 4.74 7.55 47.19
C HIS A 64 4.34 8.99 46.88
N GLY A 65 4.11 9.77 47.94
CA GLY A 65 4.01 11.21 47.84
C GLY A 65 5.29 11.69 47.16
N PHE A 66 5.13 12.48 46.10
CA PHE A 66 6.21 13.04 45.28
C PHE A 66 7.39 13.48 46.16
N THR A 67 8.46 12.67 46.19
CA THR A 67 9.58 12.90 47.09
C THR A 67 10.39 14.10 46.59
N GLN A 68 11.22 14.71 47.45
CA GLN A 68 12.10 15.79 47.03
C GLN A 68 13.04 15.33 45.89
N LYS A 69 13.49 14.08 45.95
CA LYS A 69 14.34 13.46 44.92
C LYS A 69 13.62 13.36 43.57
N ASP A 70 12.32 13.05 43.56
CA ASP A 70 11.52 13.02 42.33
C ASP A 70 11.38 14.42 41.71
N ARG A 71 11.28 15.47 42.54
CA ARG A 71 11.24 16.87 42.07
C ARG A 71 12.57 17.28 41.43
N GLU A 72 13.68 16.91 42.04
CA GLU A 72 15.02 17.17 41.49
C GLU A 72 15.24 16.41 40.17
N LEU A 73 14.81 15.16 40.09
CA LEU A 73 14.83 14.38 38.86
C LEU A 73 13.96 15.01 37.76
N LEU A 74 12.76 15.50 38.08
CA LEU A 74 11.91 16.20 37.12
C LEU A 74 12.55 17.50 36.61
N VAL A 75 13.20 18.27 37.49
CA VAL A 75 13.91 19.49 37.09
C VAL A 75 15.09 19.15 36.18
N ALA A 76 15.91 18.16 36.56
CA ALA A 76 17.03 17.70 35.73
C ALA A 76 16.57 17.15 34.37
N LEU A 77 15.44 16.44 34.33
CA LEU A 77 14.83 15.95 33.10
C LEU A 77 14.36 17.09 32.21
N LYS A 78 13.68 18.10 32.76
CA LYS A 78 13.24 19.29 32.01
C LYS A 78 14.42 20.03 31.40
N VAL A 79 15.49 20.25 32.16
CA VAL A 79 16.72 20.90 31.65
C VAL A 79 17.33 20.09 30.51
N ARG A 80 17.44 18.76 30.65
CA ARG A 80 17.91 17.90 29.54
C ARG A 80 17.01 17.95 28.32
N MET A 81 15.69 18.02 28.50
CA MET A 81 14.75 18.14 27.38
C MET A 81 14.92 19.48 26.67
N GLU A 82 15.03 20.59 27.40
CA GLU A 82 15.28 21.91 26.79
C GLU A 82 16.62 21.97 26.05
N GLU A 83 17.67 21.34 26.59
CA GLU A 83 18.95 21.21 25.89
C GLU A 83 18.84 20.35 24.63
N MET A 84 18.04 19.29 24.67
CA MET A 84 17.78 18.41 23.54
C MET A 84 17.01 19.16 22.45
N ASP A 85 15.96 19.90 22.81
CA ASP A 85 15.17 20.73 21.90
C ASP A 85 16.04 21.77 21.20
N LYS A 86 16.91 22.47 21.94
CA LYS A 86 17.87 23.41 21.35
C LYS A 86 18.82 22.75 20.36
N ARG A 87 19.31 21.54 20.68
CA ARG A 87 20.18 20.77 19.76
C ARG A 87 19.43 20.29 18.53
N PHE A 88 18.17 19.89 18.68
CA PHE A 88 17.33 19.50 17.55
C PHE A 88 17.07 20.70 16.64
N GLU A 89 16.68 21.84 17.19
CA GLU A 89 16.44 23.08 16.43
C GLU A 89 17.68 23.47 15.60
N GLN A 90 18.87 23.45 16.22
CA GLN A 90 20.12 23.73 15.50
C GLN A 90 20.39 22.74 14.36
N ARG A 91 20.10 21.45 14.56
CA ARG A 91 20.27 20.43 13.53
C ARG A 91 19.27 20.59 12.40
N PHE A 92 18.01 20.90 12.70
CA PHE A 92 17.00 21.16 11.70
C PHE A 92 17.37 22.38 10.85
N GLN A 93 17.83 23.46 11.46
CA GLN A 93 18.32 24.64 10.72
C GLN A 93 19.52 24.33 9.82
N GLU A 94 20.43 23.45 10.25
CA GLU A 94 21.54 23.00 9.39
C GLU A 94 21.03 22.15 8.22
N ILE A 95 20.07 21.27 8.48
CA ILE A 95 19.42 20.43 7.48
C ILE A 95 18.69 21.30 6.44
N ASP A 96 17.91 22.30 6.87
CA ASP A 96 17.20 23.22 5.99
C ASP A 96 18.17 23.98 5.08
N LYS A 97 19.29 24.50 5.63
CA LYS A 97 20.33 25.16 4.82
C LYS A 97 20.94 24.23 3.77
N ARG A 98 21.13 22.94 4.10
CA ARG A 98 21.62 21.95 3.15
C ARG A 98 20.58 21.62 2.09
N PHE A 99 19.31 21.54 2.44
CA PHE A 99 18.21 21.37 1.49
C PHE A 99 18.12 22.55 0.52
N GLU A 100 18.14 23.79 0.99
CA GLU A 100 18.17 24.97 0.12
C GLU A 100 19.39 24.96 -0.83
N GLN A 101 20.55 24.52 -0.34
CA GLN A 101 21.73 24.38 -1.18
C GLN A 101 21.55 23.29 -2.24
N MET A 102 20.90 22.18 -1.91
CA MET A 102 20.56 21.13 -2.88
C MET A 102 19.59 21.66 -3.94
N ASP A 103 18.53 22.37 -3.54
CA ASP A 103 17.55 22.94 -4.47
C ASP A 103 18.23 23.86 -5.50
N ARG A 104 19.12 24.75 -5.04
CA ARG A 104 19.91 25.61 -5.95
C ARG A 104 20.77 24.81 -6.95
N ARG A 105 21.29 23.65 -6.55
CA ARG A 105 22.06 22.77 -7.45
C ARG A 105 21.15 22.03 -8.42
N PHE A 106 19.97 21.59 -7.97
CA PHE A 106 18.98 20.97 -8.83
C PHE A 106 18.49 21.94 -9.91
N GLU A 107 18.15 23.19 -9.56
CA GLU A 107 17.81 24.21 -10.56
C GLU A 107 18.91 24.45 -11.60
N GLN A 108 20.18 24.41 -11.17
CA GLN A 108 21.30 24.54 -12.09
C GLN A 108 21.42 23.34 -13.04
N VAL A 109 21.11 22.14 -12.54
CA VAL A 109 21.09 20.90 -13.34
C VAL A 109 19.94 20.95 -14.34
N ASP A 110 18.75 21.35 -13.92
CA ASP A 110 17.58 21.48 -14.80
C ASP A 110 17.85 22.43 -15.97
N ARG A 111 18.43 23.60 -15.71
CA ARG A 111 18.84 24.53 -16.78
C ARG A 111 19.82 23.92 -17.78
N ARG A 112 20.75 23.08 -17.32
CA ARG A 112 21.69 22.37 -18.21
C ARG A 112 21.00 21.27 -19.02
N PHE A 113 20.06 20.56 -18.42
CA PHE A 113 19.27 19.54 -19.11
C PHE A 113 18.39 20.15 -20.19
N GLU A 114 17.68 21.24 -19.90
CA GLU A 114 16.89 21.98 -20.90
C GLU A 114 17.76 22.42 -22.08
N PHE A 115 18.96 22.94 -21.80
CA PHE A 115 19.90 23.32 -22.86
C PHE A 115 20.30 22.11 -23.73
N ILE A 116 20.62 20.97 -23.13
CA ILE A 116 20.98 19.74 -23.86
C ILE A 116 19.79 19.20 -24.66
N GLN A 117 18.59 19.19 -24.09
CA GLN A 117 17.37 18.76 -24.78
C GLN A 117 17.08 19.63 -25.99
N ASN A 118 17.19 20.96 -25.84
CA ASN A 118 17.02 21.89 -26.96
C ASN A 118 18.04 21.64 -28.08
N LEU A 119 19.31 21.39 -27.73
CA LEU A 119 20.34 21.07 -28.72
C LEU A 119 20.06 19.73 -29.44
N LEU A 120 19.62 18.71 -28.71
CA LEU A 120 19.24 17.41 -29.28
C LEU A 120 18.05 17.55 -30.24
N ILE A 121 17.00 18.28 -29.84
CA ILE A 121 15.84 18.54 -30.70
C ILE A 121 16.27 19.31 -31.96
N ALA A 122 17.13 20.31 -31.83
CA ALA A 122 17.65 21.07 -32.97
C ALA A 122 18.41 20.17 -33.96
N MET A 123 19.32 19.33 -33.46
CA MET A 123 20.08 18.39 -34.31
C MET A 123 19.19 17.35 -34.97
N LEU A 124 18.24 16.76 -34.22
CA LEU A 124 17.26 15.82 -34.76
C LEU A 124 16.33 16.49 -35.79
N GLY A 125 15.97 17.75 -35.59
CA GLY A 125 15.20 18.55 -36.53
C GLY A 125 15.95 18.78 -37.84
N VAL A 126 17.22 19.20 -37.76
CA VAL A 126 18.07 19.41 -38.94
C VAL A 126 18.33 18.10 -39.68
N PHE A 127 18.72 17.05 -38.95
CA PHE A 127 18.99 15.74 -39.53
C PHE A 127 17.73 15.10 -40.12
N GLY A 128 16.61 15.14 -39.37
CA GLY A 128 15.31 14.65 -39.83
C GLY A 128 14.82 15.42 -41.06
N GLY A 129 15.03 16.73 -41.11
CA GLY A 129 14.73 17.56 -42.28
C GLY A 129 15.57 17.16 -43.48
N LEU A 130 16.89 17.01 -43.31
CA LEU A 130 17.80 16.57 -44.38
C LEU A 130 17.42 15.17 -44.90
N CYS A 131 17.21 14.21 -44.01
CA CYS A 131 16.77 12.86 -44.37
C CYS A 131 15.41 12.87 -45.06
N GLY A 132 14.46 13.68 -44.57
CA GLY A 132 13.14 13.83 -45.18
C GLY A 132 13.21 14.36 -46.62
N VAL A 133 14.04 15.38 -46.87
CA VAL A 133 14.31 15.90 -48.21
C VAL A 133 14.96 14.82 -49.08
N PHE A 134 15.97 14.13 -48.56
CA PHE A 134 16.71 13.11 -49.30
C PHE A 134 15.82 11.91 -49.69
N VAL A 135 15.02 11.39 -48.74
CA VAL A 135 14.05 10.32 -48.98
C VAL A 135 12.94 10.80 -49.92
N GLY A 136 12.47 12.04 -49.75
CA GLY A 136 11.48 12.65 -50.64
C GLY A 136 11.96 12.70 -52.10
N LEU A 137 13.21 13.12 -52.32
CA LEU A 137 13.83 13.12 -53.65
C LEU A 137 14.03 11.71 -54.20
N LEU A 138 14.47 10.74 -53.38
CA LEU A 138 14.62 9.34 -53.80
C LEU A 138 13.28 8.71 -54.22
N LEU A 139 12.19 9.02 -53.52
CA LEU A 139 10.86 8.52 -53.87
C LEU A 139 10.33 9.18 -55.15
N TRP A 140 10.64 10.46 -55.37
CA TRP A 140 10.29 11.17 -56.60
C TRP A 140 11.03 10.58 -57.82
N ASP A 141 12.34 10.34 -57.70
CA ASP A 141 13.21 9.83 -58.77
C ASP A 141 12.76 8.44 -59.29
N ARG A 142 12.38 7.53 -58.37
CA ARG A 142 11.87 6.20 -58.73
C ARG A 142 10.56 6.25 -59.53
N LYS A 143 9.74 7.28 -59.32
CA LYS A 143 8.45 7.42 -60.02
C LYS A 143 8.68 7.92 -61.45
N THR A 144 9.55 8.91 -61.65
CA THR A 144 9.87 9.47 -62.97
C THR A 144 10.63 8.50 -63.89
N PHE A 145 11.45 7.60 -63.35
CA PHE A 145 12.25 6.69 -64.19
C PHE A 145 11.46 5.48 -64.72
N LYS A 146 10.49 4.99 -63.94
CA LYS A 146 9.72 3.79 -64.32
C LYS A 146 8.78 4.02 -65.48
N ASP A 147 8.30 5.24 -65.67
CA ASP A 147 7.31 5.54 -66.72
C ASP A 147 7.90 5.38 -68.12
N LYS A 148 9.18 5.76 -68.33
CA LYS A 148 9.86 5.57 -69.63
C LYS A 148 10.17 4.10 -69.95
N ALA A 149 10.67 3.34 -68.97
CA ALA A 149 10.94 1.91 -69.16
C ALA A 149 9.64 1.10 -69.34
N LYS A 150 8.55 1.55 -68.72
CA LYS A 150 7.23 0.92 -68.87
C LYS A 150 6.66 1.17 -70.26
N GLU A 151 6.91 2.33 -70.87
CA GLU A 151 6.43 2.65 -72.22
C GLU A 151 7.05 1.78 -73.32
N GLU A 152 8.36 1.53 -73.25
CA GLU A 152 9.05 0.62 -74.19
C GLU A 152 8.60 -0.83 -73.98
N ALA A 153 8.49 -1.28 -72.73
CA ALA A 153 8.00 -2.62 -72.42
C ALA A 153 6.53 -2.83 -72.86
N ILE A 154 5.67 -1.81 -72.73
CA ILE A 154 4.27 -1.88 -73.20
C ILE A 154 4.20 -1.95 -74.72
N ARG A 155 5.02 -1.18 -75.46
CA ARG A 155 5.04 -1.23 -76.93
C ARG A 155 5.47 -2.58 -77.48
N GLU A 156 6.51 -3.18 -76.91
CA GLU A 156 6.99 -4.49 -77.34
C GLU A 156 5.94 -5.59 -77.07
N ILE A 157 5.22 -5.49 -75.95
CA ILE A 157 4.11 -6.38 -75.63
C ILE A 157 2.90 -6.14 -76.56
N GLU A 158 2.61 -4.88 -76.93
CA GLU A 158 1.50 -4.52 -77.82
C GLU A 158 1.72 -5.02 -79.25
N GLU A 159 2.94 -4.90 -79.79
CA GLU A 159 3.31 -5.46 -81.10
C GLU A 159 3.21 -6.99 -81.10
N LYS A 160 3.79 -7.65 -80.09
CA LYS A 160 3.69 -9.11 -79.94
C LYS A 160 2.23 -9.56 -79.82
N SER A 161 1.38 -8.81 -79.10
CA SER A 161 -0.07 -9.08 -78.99
C SER A 161 -0.81 -8.91 -80.32
N ARG A 162 -0.47 -7.89 -81.12
CA ARG A 162 -1.06 -7.67 -82.46
C ARG A 162 -0.73 -8.79 -83.44
N VAL A 163 0.54 -9.20 -83.50
CA VAL A 163 0.99 -10.31 -84.34
C VAL A 163 0.31 -11.61 -83.91
N MET A 164 0.19 -11.84 -82.60
CA MET A 164 -0.54 -12.98 -82.05
C MET A 164 -2.01 -13.03 -82.49
N LYS A 165 -2.71 -11.89 -82.43
CA LYS A 165 -4.12 -11.79 -82.87
C LYS A 165 -4.26 -12.03 -84.37
N ALA A 166 -3.32 -11.54 -85.18
CA ALA A 166 -3.31 -11.79 -86.62
C ALA A 166 -3.09 -13.28 -86.90
N LEU A 167 -2.04 -13.91 -86.33
CA LEU A 167 -1.78 -15.34 -86.50
C LEU A 167 -2.96 -16.20 -86.03
N LYS A 168 -3.60 -15.84 -84.91
CA LYS A 168 -4.80 -16.55 -84.43
C LYS A 168 -5.93 -16.49 -85.46
N LYS A 169 -6.21 -15.32 -86.03
CA LYS A 169 -7.25 -15.15 -87.06
C LYS A 169 -6.96 -15.92 -88.35
N TYR A 170 -5.69 -16.03 -88.74
CA TYR A 170 -5.29 -16.87 -89.88
C TYR A 170 -5.33 -18.37 -89.56
N SER A 171 -5.08 -18.78 -88.31
CA SER A 171 -5.14 -20.18 -87.88
C SER A 171 -6.56 -20.76 -87.85
N GLU A 172 -7.59 -19.92 -87.73
CA GLU A 172 -8.99 -20.35 -87.83
C GLU A 172 -9.39 -20.76 -89.27
N VAL A 173 -8.60 -20.37 -90.27
CA VAL A 173 -8.88 -20.61 -91.70
C VAL A 173 -8.07 -21.79 -92.24
N GLU A 174 -6.90 -22.10 -91.65
CA GLU A 174 -5.97 -23.13 -92.15
C GLU A 174 -5.60 -24.17 -91.07
N PRO A 175 -5.99 -25.46 -91.22
CA PRO A 175 -5.79 -26.48 -90.18
C PRO A 175 -4.32 -26.77 -89.88
N LYS A 176 -3.42 -26.60 -90.86
CA LYS A 176 -1.97 -26.79 -90.66
C LYS A 176 -1.33 -25.67 -89.83
N MET A 177 -1.88 -24.47 -89.86
CA MET A 177 -1.33 -23.33 -89.11
C MET A 177 -1.73 -23.38 -87.62
N ALA A 178 -2.86 -24.02 -87.30
CA ALA A 178 -3.26 -24.30 -85.92
C ALA A 178 -2.30 -25.30 -85.22
N ASP A 179 -1.82 -26.31 -85.95
CA ASP A 179 -0.84 -27.28 -85.41
C ASP A 179 0.53 -26.63 -85.10
N VAL A 180 0.94 -25.65 -85.92
CA VAL A 180 2.17 -24.87 -85.69
C VAL A 180 2.05 -23.97 -84.46
N LEU A 181 0.89 -23.37 -84.22
CA LEU A 181 0.66 -22.57 -83.01
C LEU A 181 0.57 -23.42 -81.73
N ARG A 182 0.01 -24.63 -81.81
CA ARG A 182 0.00 -25.60 -80.69
C ARG A 182 1.40 -26.08 -80.32
N SER A 183 2.26 -26.35 -81.30
CA SER A 183 3.63 -26.80 -81.03
C SER A 183 4.52 -25.71 -80.42
N LEU A 184 4.18 -24.42 -80.64
CA LEU A 184 4.83 -23.26 -80.01
C LEU A 184 4.26 -22.91 -78.63
N GLY A 185 3.23 -23.62 -78.14
CA GLY A 185 2.63 -23.40 -76.81
C GLY A 185 1.79 -22.12 -76.68
N LEU A 186 1.29 -21.59 -77.81
CA LEU A 186 0.54 -20.32 -77.90
C LEU A 186 -0.99 -20.49 -77.91
N LEU A 187 -1.47 -21.73 -77.85
CA LEU A 187 -2.87 -22.18 -77.74
C LEU A 187 -2.93 -23.36 -76.76
#